data_AF-A0A3D3WEZ5-F1
#
_entry.id   AF-A0A3D3WEZ5-F1
#
_cell.length_a   1.000
_cell.length_b   1.000
_cell.length_c   1.000
_cell.angle_alpha   90.00
_cell.angle_beta   90.00
_cell.angle_gamma   90.00
#
_symmetry.space_group_name_H-M   'P 1'
#
loop_
_entity.id
_entity.type
_entity.pdbx_description
1 polymer ?
#
loop_
_entity_poly.entity_id
_entity_poly.type
_entity_poly.pdbx_seq_one_letter_code
_entity_poly.pdbx_strand_id
1 'polypeptide(L)'
;MTDTGTSFLTNVKPTCPDWLLTQARQSTGGDFAVAIVGANTLVVMETAMIASQEGIANPHLIGDKEIINRLGKELNWDLSEIMITDAND
;
A
#
# COMPACT_ATOMS: atom_id res chain seq x y z
N MET A 1 -8.75 40.58 23.56
CA MET A 1 -7.80 39.45 23.48
C MET A 1 -8.31 38.53 22.39
N THR A 2 -7.75 38.64 21.19
CA THR A 2 -8.14 37.79 20.05
C THR A 2 -7.20 36.60 20.02
N ASP A 3 -7.72 35.45 20.43
CA ASP A 3 -7.06 34.16 20.31
C ASP A 3 -6.78 33.90 18.83
N THR A 4 -5.50 33.88 18.47
CA THR A 4 -5.07 33.66 17.08
C THR A 4 -5.03 32.16 16.90
N GLY A 5 -6.20 31.58 16.61
CA GLY A 5 -6.37 30.14 16.43
C GLY A 5 -5.36 29.60 15.42
N THR A 6 -4.36 28.88 15.91
CA THR A 6 -3.41 28.17 15.08
C THR A 6 -4.16 27.03 14.42
N SER A 7 -4.33 27.12 13.10
CA SER A 7 -4.89 26.03 12.30
C SER A 7 -4.01 24.79 12.49
N PHE A 8 -4.61 23.68 12.95
CA PHE A 8 -3.94 22.38 13.08
C PHE A 8 -3.63 21.71 11.74
N LEU A 9 -4.08 22.28 10.62
CA LEU A 9 -3.89 21.71 9.28
C LEU A 9 -2.62 22.25 8.65
N THR A 10 -1.74 21.34 8.22
CA THR A 10 -0.53 21.63 7.46
C THR A 10 -0.71 21.27 5.99
N ASN A 11 -0.12 22.06 5.09
CA ASN A 11 -0.05 21.75 3.66
C ASN A 11 1.21 20.94 3.30
N VAL A 12 2.00 20.54 4.29
CA VAL A 12 3.16 19.67 4.09
C VAL A 12 2.67 18.27 3.75
N LYS A 13 3.10 17.74 2.59
CA LYS A 13 2.79 16.36 2.20
C LYS A 13 3.38 15.39 3.24
N PRO A 14 2.58 14.45 3.79
CA PRO A 14 3.12 13.44 4.68
C PRO A 14 4.13 12.58 3.93
N THR A 15 5.30 12.38 4.53
CA THR A 15 6.37 11.52 4.02
C THR A 15 6.74 10.52 5.10
N CYS A 16 7.01 9.27 4.73
CA CYS A 16 7.50 8.27 5.67
C CYS A 16 9.00 8.53 5.91
N PRO A 17 9.46 8.71 7.16
CA PRO A 17 10.88 8.89 7.43
C PRO A 17 11.71 7.66 7.03
N ASP A 18 12.86 7.86 6.40
CA ASP A 18 13.73 6.77 5.91
C ASP A 18 14.15 5.78 7.02
N TRP A 19 14.37 6.27 8.24
CA TRP A 19 14.72 5.43 9.37
C TRP A 19 13.60 4.45 9.72
N LEU A 20 12.34 4.85 9.54
CA LEU A 20 11.18 4.02 9.82
C LEU A 20 11.00 2.95 8.74
N LEU A 21 11.21 3.30 7.47
CA LEU A 21 11.25 2.34 6.37
C LEU A 21 12.37 1.33 6.55
N THR A 22 13.56 1.78 6.96
CA THR A 22 14.71 0.91 7.26
C THR A 22 14.39 -0.06 8.40
N GLN A 23 13.80 0.43 9.49
CA GLN A 23 13.36 -0.41 10.60
C GLN A 23 12.30 -1.43 10.17
N ALA A 24 11.32 -1.03 9.35
CA ALA A 24 10.30 -1.94 8.84
C ALA A 24 10.91 -3.08 8.03
N ARG A 25 11.77 -2.77 7.04
CA ARG A 25 12.48 -3.76 6.21
C ARG A 25 13.38 -4.70 7.02
N GLN A 26 13.92 -4.25 8.15
CA GLN A 26 14.74 -5.08 9.04
C GLN A 26 13.91 -5.96 9.97
N SER A 27 12.70 -5.51 10.31
CA SER A 27 11.78 -6.21 11.21
C SER A 27 10.98 -7.28 10.49
N THR A 28 10.76 -7.11 9.19
CA THR A 28 10.13 -8.10 8.32
C THR A 28 11.21 -8.89 7.59
N GLY A 29 11.07 -10.22 7.51
CA GLY A 29 11.89 -11.00 6.60
C GLY A 29 11.51 -10.70 5.14
N GLY A 30 12.39 -11.01 4.19
CA GLY A 30 12.14 -10.79 2.75
C GLY A 30 10.89 -11.48 2.18
N ASP A 31 10.28 -12.39 2.96
CA ASP A 31 9.07 -13.15 2.61
C ASP A 31 7.86 -12.77 3.47
N PHE A 32 7.82 -11.56 4.05
CA PHE A 32 6.69 -11.14 4.88
C PHE A 32 5.41 -10.96 4.06
N ALA A 33 4.66 -12.05 3.92
CA ALA A 33 3.41 -12.10 3.20
C ALA A 33 2.29 -11.43 4.00
N VAL A 34 1.56 -10.51 3.34
CA VAL A 34 0.42 -9.82 3.95
C VAL A 34 -0.80 -9.98 3.06
N ALA A 35 -1.85 -10.61 3.58
CA ALA A 35 -3.14 -10.67 2.91
C ALA A 35 -3.81 -9.28 2.93
N ILE A 36 -4.08 -8.74 1.74
CA ILE A 36 -4.79 -7.48 1.54
C ILE A 36 -6.17 -7.79 0.97
N VAL A 37 -7.15 -7.84 1.87
CA VAL A 37 -8.55 -8.13 1.52
C VAL A 37 -9.24 -6.87 1.02
N GLY A 38 -10.04 -7.01 -0.03
CA GLY A 38 -10.75 -5.88 -0.61
C GLY A 38 -9.85 -5.05 -1.53
N ALA A 39 -8.95 -5.71 -2.26
CA ALA A 39 -8.08 -5.12 -3.29
C ALA A 39 -8.85 -4.61 -4.53
N ASN A 40 -10.10 -4.14 -4.33
CA ASN A 40 -11.03 -3.67 -5.35
C ASN A 40 -11.03 -2.14 -5.49
N THR A 41 -10.20 -1.43 -4.71
CA THR A 41 -10.14 0.03 -4.71
C THR A 41 -8.74 0.54 -5.00
N LEU A 42 -8.65 1.70 -5.63
CA LEU A 42 -7.37 2.31 -6.02
C LEU A 42 -6.47 2.58 -4.81
N VAL A 43 -7.04 3.12 -3.72
CA VAL A 43 -6.29 3.40 -2.47
C VAL A 43 -5.67 2.14 -1.87
N VAL A 44 -6.39 1.02 -1.86
CA VAL A 44 -5.87 -0.25 -1.33
C VAL A 44 -4.76 -0.77 -2.22
N MET A 45 -4.95 -0.74 -3.54
CA MET A 45 -3.95 -1.16 -4.52
C MET A 45 -2.68 -0.30 -4.47
N GLU A 46 -2.82 1.03 -4.38
CA GLU A 46 -1.69 1.96 -4.25
C GLU A 46 -0.91 1.71 -2.96
N THR A 47 -1.62 1.47 -1.85
CA THR A 47 -0.98 1.14 -0.56
C THR A 47 -0.20 -0.17 -0.64
N ALA A 48 -0.78 -1.21 -1.25
CA ALA A 48 -0.11 -2.51 -1.43
C ALA A 48 1.11 -2.39 -2.35
N MET A 49 1.00 -1.62 -3.44
CA MET A 49 2.11 -1.34 -4.36
C MET A 49 3.26 -0.65 -3.64
N ILE A 50 2.99 0.42 -2.87
CA ILE A 50 4.03 1.14 -2.12
C ILE A 50 4.70 0.20 -1.12
N ALA A 51 3.93 -0.60 -0.38
CA ALA A 51 4.49 -1.56 0.57
C ALA A 51 5.39 -2.62 -0.10
N SER A 52 5.01 -3.09 -1.30
CA SER A 52 5.80 -4.00 -2.11
C SER A 52 7.09 -3.35 -2.62
N GLN A 53 7.01 -2.15 -3.18
CA GLN A 53 8.16 -1.41 -3.73
C GLN A 53 9.16 -0.99 -2.65
N GLU A 54 8.67 -0.67 -1.44
CA GLU A 54 9.50 -0.40 -0.27
C GLU A 54 10.10 -1.67 0.34
N GLY A 55 9.74 -2.87 -0.14
CA GLY A 55 10.25 -4.14 0.38
C GLY A 55 9.85 -4.39 1.83
N ILE A 56 8.75 -3.79 2.29
CA ILE A 56 8.25 -3.96 3.66
C ILE A 56 7.19 -5.05 3.76
N ALA A 57 6.58 -5.45 2.65
CA ALA A 57 5.63 -6.56 2.56
C ALA A 57 5.62 -7.19 1.16
N ASN A 58 5.30 -8.47 1.08
CA ASN A 58 4.92 -9.18 -0.14
C ASN A 58 3.38 -9.32 -0.16
N PRO A 59 2.65 -8.47 -0.89
CA PRO A 59 1.19 -8.49 -0.84
C PRO A 59 0.61 -9.76 -1.45
N HIS A 60 -0.39 -10.32 -0.79
CA HIS A 60 -1.33 -11.26 -1.38
C HIS A 60 -2.67 -10.54 -1.55
N LEU A 61 -3.03 -10.23 -2.78
CA LEU A 61 -4.23 -9.45 -3.12
C LEU A 61 -5.45 -10.36 -3.19
N ILE A 62 -6.49 -10.04 -2.43
CA ILE A 62 -7.73 -10.82 -2.37
C ILE A 62 -8.90 -9.92 -2.75
N GLY A 63 -9.64 -10.30 -3.80
CA GLY A 63 -10.72 -9.48 -4.36
C GLY A 63 -11.20 -9.96 -5.73
N ASP A 64 -11.91 -9.10 -6.45
CA ASP A 64 -12.31 -9.35 -7.84
C ASP A 64 -11.06 -9.29 -8.73
N LYS A 65 -10.71 -10.42 -9.36
CA LYS A 65 -9.47 -10.53 -10.12
C LYS A 65 -9.43 -9.60 -11.33
N GLU A 66 -10.56 -9.32 -11.97
CA GLU A 66 -10.61 -8.41 -13.12
C GLU A 66 -10.35 -6.97 -12.68
N ILE A 67 -10.95 -6.55 -11.56
CA ILE A 67 -10.74 -5.23 -10.97
C ILE A 67 -9.28 -5.08 -10.52
N ILE A 68 -8.70 -6.07 -9.83
CA ILE A 68 -7.30 -6.05 -9.40
C ILE A 68 -6.37 -5.85 -10.60
N ASN A 69 -6.54 -6.63 -11.67
CA ASN A 69 -5.71 -6.52 -12.87
C ASN A 69 -5.89 -5.17 -13.59
N ARG A 70 -7.10 -4.62 -13.62
CA ARG A 70 -7.36 -3.29 -14.19
C ARG A 70 -6.66 -2.19 -13.38
N LEU A 71 -6.76 -2.24 -12.05
CA LEU A 71 -6.12 -1.27 -11.16
C LEU A 71 -4.59 -1.40 -11.19
N GLY A 72 -4.04 -2.60 -11.30
CA GLY A 72 -2.60 -2.81 -11.51
C GLY A 72 -2.09 -2.11 -12.77
N LYS A 73 -2.82 -2.22 -13.88
CA LYS A 73 -2.52 -1.47 -15.11
C LYS A 73 -2.63 0.05 -14.93
N GLU A 74 -3.68 0.52 -14.25
CA GLU A 74 -3.88 1.94 -13.96
C GLU A 74 -2.72 2.55 -13.15
N LEU A 75 -2.18 1.77 -12.21
CA LEU A 75 -1.03 2.14 -11.38
C LEU A 75 0.34 1.90 -12.05
N ASN A 76 0.38 1.32 -13.25
CA ASN A 76 1.60 0.80 -13.88
C ASN A 76 2.38 -0.19 -12.98
N TRP A 77 1.66 -0.99 -12.22
CA TRP A 77 2.23 -2.02 -11.35
C TRP A 77 2.21 -3.38 -12.05
N ASP A 78 3.38 -3.98 -12.24
CA ASP A 78 3.50 -5.36 -12.69
C ASP A 78 3.10 -6.32 -11.54
N LEU A 79 2.06 -7.11 -11.80
CA LEU A 79 1.50 -8.08 -10.86
C LEU A 79 1.96 -9.52 -11.14
N SER A 80 2.89 -9.73 -12.07
CA SER A 80 3.35 -11.07 -12.48
C SER A 80 3.87 -11.92 -11.31
N GLU A 81 4.54 -11.29 -10.35
CA GLU A 81 5.10 -11.92 -9.14
C GLU A 81 4.21 -11.72 -7.89
N ILE A 82 3.02 -11.14 -8.03
CA ILE A 82 2.11 -10.85 -6.93
C ILE A 82 1.03 -11.93 -6.85
N MET A 83 0.86 -12.53 -5.68
CA MET A 83 -0.20 -13.52 -5.47
C MET A 83 -1.57 -12.83 -5.50
N ILE A 84 -2.50 -13.40 -6.27
CA ILE A 84 -3.88 -12.93 -6.39
C ILE A 84 -4.83 -14.11 -6.17
N THR A 85 -5.79 -13.96 -5.26
CA THR A 85 -6.91 -14.90 -5.08
C THR A 85 -8.22 -14.21 -5.39
N ASP A 86 -9.06 -14.84 -6.22
CA ASP A 86 -10.38 -14.30 -6.51
C ASP A 86 -11.28 -14.43 -5.28
N ALA A 87 -12.16 -13.47 -5.05
CA ALA A 87 -13.10 -13.52 -3.92
C ALA A 87 -14.12 -14.67 -4.03
N ASN A 88 -14.25 -15.31 -5.20
CA ASN A 88 -15.16 -16.42 -5.45
C ASN A 88 -14.48 -17.79 -5.56
N ASP A 89 -13.14 -17.86 -5.41
CA ASP A 89 -12.41 -19.14 -5.28
C ASP A 89 -12.72 -19.82 -3.92
#